data_AF-A0A2T5BK22-F1
#
_entry.id   AF-A0A2T5BK22-F1
#
_cell.length_a   1.000
_cell.length_b   1.000
_cell.length_c   1.000
_cell.angle_alpha   90.00
_cell.angle_beta   90.00
_cell.angle_gamma   90.00
#
_symmetry.space_group_name_H-M   'P 1'
#
loop_
_entity.id
_entity.type
_entity.pdbx_description
1 polymer ?
#
loop_
_entity_poly.entity_id
_entity_poly.type
_entity_poly.pdbx_seq_one_letter_code
_entity_poly.pdbx_strand_id
1 'polypeptide(L)'
;MTEFAWHARIVCGNEVGAGFLVSARRVLTCAHVVRASATSEVTVSFPNSRNLGPLPATVAALGGWAGDAADPGDLAVLELDRDVPLEPARFAPPGAELAGEPAPTLVAYGFPKGYDEGMLAQYHAVPGALVRDEWRQLEAATAHGQALAPGFSGAAVTLADGRVVGMVSTVVGARDGRVGRMLPTQVMARYWPELGALLAAPDQDRDALRRLHALVRRAVAEGLDCDPDRLFLDAVGPFGPELPTREGFASLGAAAGYVQWEVADGKAVTRFADRLEELLDAPPVRPAAAAPVWSPIVVEMDRSGAGTDQVTVEVSAYRDGQRRRVGSRRLPRAAVRAYVQRSIDEAFTQLAPGAEELITFVLPRGWLNEPVASWECGADDPTPLGCAYPLVVVDRSRHRSGRLRHQLAKRWQKLDACPGARLHRVDCDTGERPQSLRKRLRDDDADLTGYAFPPTGAPPHFEVGLNTPVAILLWPRTGCAEPGHDGPCPGATFLDELTDRLTGVPPAELPREVMDLRETAEADEHPDRHWARDVQLLWDDPRCFPEPAALLHSPVA
;
A
#
# COMPACT_ATOMS: atom_id res chain seq x y z
N MET A 1 -13.73 -39.25 -25.77
CA MET A 1 -13.53 -37.82 -26.00
C MET A 1 -12.10 -37.65 -26.45
N THR A 2 -11.87 -37.03 -27.60
CA THR A 2 -10.52 -36.85 -28.16
C THR A 2 -9.76 -35.83 -27.32
N GLU A 3 -8.68 -36.29 -26.68
CA GLU A 3 -7.66 -35.44 -26.10
C GLU A 3 -7.26 -34.39 -27.18
N PHE A 4 -7.11 -33.12 -26.82
CA PHE A 4 -6.76 -32.02 -27.76
C PHE A 4 -7.85 -31.57 -28.76
N ALA A 5 -9.11 -31.94 -28.56
CA ALA A 5 -10.23 -31.51 -29.42
C ALA A 5 -10.48 -29.98 -29.42
N TRP A 6 -10.01 -29.28 -28.38
CA TRP A 6 -10.15 -27.84 -28.17
C TRP A 6 -9.28 -26.97 -29.07
N HIS A 7 -8.33 -27.54 -29.83
CA HIS A 7 -7.56 -26.78 -30.79
C HIS A 7 -8.44 -26.29 -31.93
N ALA A 8 -8.27 -25.02 -32.27
CA ALA A 8 -9.08 -24.32 -33.25
C ALA A 8 -8.23 -23.82 -34.41
N ARG A 9 -8.77 -23.89 -35.62
CA ARG A 9 -8.30 -23.16 -36.80
C ARG A 9 -9.18 -21.94 -36.98
N ILE A 10 -8.56 -20.79 -37.22
CA ILE A 10 -9.25 -19.50 -37.34
C ILE A 10 -9.01 -18.94 -38.74
N VAL A 11 -10.07 -18.45 -39.35
CA VAL A 11 -10.04 -17.76 -40.64
C VAL A 11 -10.70 -16.41 -40.49
N CYS A 12 -10.02 -15.36 -40.94
CA CYS A 12 -10.57 -14.01 -41.01
C CYS A 12 -10.10 -13.33 -42.31
N GLY A 13 -10.96 -13.32 -43.32
CA GLY A 13 -10.57 -12.89 -44.66
C GLY A 13 -9.49 -13.80 -45.25
N ASN A 14 -8.32 -13.23 -45.56
CA ASN A 14 -7.18 -13.99 -46.08
C ASN A 14 -6.22 -14.49 -44.99
N GLU A 15 -6.46 -14.12 -43.73
CA GLU A 15 -5.63 -14.57 -42.61
C GLU A 15 -6.09 -15.95 -42.13
N VAL A 16 -5.12 -16.84 -41.94
CA VAL A 16 -5.31 -18.15 -41.31
C VAL A 16 -4.39 -18.23 -40.10
N GLY A 17 -4.97 -18.55 -38.96
CA GLY A 17 -4.26 -18.76 -37.72
C GLY A 17 -4.80 -19.94 -36.95
N ALA A 18 -4.26 -20.11 -35.74
CA ALA A 18 -4.69 -21.09 -34.77
C ALA A 18 -5.33 -20.40 -33.56
N GLY A 19 -6.01 -21.19 -32.75
CA GLY A 19 -6.61 -20.78 -31.50
C GLY A 19 -6.89 -21.97 -30.61
N PHE A 20 -7.45 -21.72 -29.44
CA PHE A 20 -7.85 -22.78 -28.54
C PHE A 20 -9.05 -22.38 -27.67
N LEU A 21 -9.93 -23.35 -27.45
CA LEU A 21 -11.13 -23.20 -26.64
C LEU A 21 -10.78 -23.07 -25.15
N VAL A 22 -11.29 -22.05 -24.48
CA VAL A 22 -11.06 -21.78 -23.05
C VAL A 22 -12.33 -21.83 -22.19
N SER A 23 -13.50 -21.83 -22.84
CA SER A 23 -14.79 -22.16 -22.24
C SER A 23 -15.70 -22.79 -23.30
N ALA A 24 -16.92 -23.21 -22.96
CA ALA A 24 -17.85 -23.77 -23.96
C ALA A 24 -18.10 -22.87 -25.18
N ARG A 25 -17.82 -21.57 -25.10
CA ARG A 25 -18.10 -20.59 -26.16
C ARG A 25 -16.96 -19.62 -26.48
N ARG A 26 -15.83 -19.68 -25.78
CA ARG A 26 -14.73 -18.70 -25.93
C ARG A 26 -13.47 -19.34 -26.46
N VAL A 27 -12.85 -18.69 -27.44
CA VAL A 27 -11.60 -19.13 -28.09
C VAL A 27 -10.57 -18.01 -28.00
N LEU A 28 -9.33 -18.36 -27.63
CA LEU A 28 -8.21 -17.43 -27.67
C LEU A 28 -7.42 -17.55 -28.97
N THR A 29 -6.92 -16.41 -29.46
CA THR A 29 -6.02 -16.31 -30.62
C THR A 29 -5.22 -15.01 -30.56
N CYS A 30 -4.39 -14.76 -31.57
CA CYS A 30 -3.68 -13.49 -31.74
C CYS A 30 -4.59 -12.40 -32.34
N ALA A 31 -4.42 -11.16 -31.89
CA ALA A 31 -5.15 -10.01 -32.41
C ALA A 31 -4.89 -9.81 -33.92
N HIS A 32 -3.64 -10.00 -34.36
CA HIS A 32 -3.31 -9.81 -35.77
C HIS A 32 -3.98 -10.84 -36.70
N VAL A 33 -4.35 -12.03 -36.21
CA VAL A 33 -5.07 -13.05 -37.00
C VAL A 33 -6.48 -12.56 -37.34
N VAL A 34 -7.10 -11.77 -36.47
CA VAL A 34 -8.46 -11.26 -36.63
C VAL A 34 -8.52 -9.76 -36.95
N ARG A 35 -7.41 -9.19 -37.44
CA ARG A 35 -7.28 -7.77 -37.79
C ARG A 35 -8.34 -7.28 -38.79
N ALA A 36 -8.82 -8.17 -39.67
CA ALA A 36 -9.79 -7.85 -40.71
C ALA A 36 -11.25 -8.09 -40.30
N SER A 37 -11.51 -8.36 -39.01
CA SER A 37 -12.83 -8.73 -38.48
C SER A 37 -13.90 -7.65 -38.66
N ALA A 38 -13.50 -6.38 -38.83
CA ALA A 38 -14.42 -5.29 -39.18
C ALA A 38 -14.98 -5.38 -40.61
N THR A 39 -14.30 -6.12 -41.50
CA THR A 39 -14.63 -6.22 -42.94
C THR A 39 -14.81 -7.66 -43.44
N SER A 40 -14.44 -8.65 -42.64
CA SER A 40 -14.51 -10.08 -42.98
C SER A 40 -15.12 -10.87 -41.82
N GLU A 41 -15.91 -11.89 -42.14
CA GLU A 41 -16.41 -12.82 -41.13
C GLU A 41 -15.26 -13.61 -40.49
N VAL A 42 -15.33 -13.82 -39.18
CA VAL A 42 -14.40 -14.68 -38.45
C VAL A 42 -15.03 -16.06 -38.31
N THR A 43 -14.33 -17.08 -38.79
CA THR A 43 -14.78 -18.47 -38.71
C THR A 43 -13.80 -19.30 -37.90
N VAL A 44 -14.33 -20.09 -36.98
CA VAL A 44 -13.58 -21.03 -36.12
C VAL A 44 -13.97 -22.45 -36.49
N SER A 45 -13.00 -23.34 -36.69
CA SER A 45 -13.25 -24.78 -36.85
C SER A 45 -12.37 -25.59 -35.90
N PHE A 46 -12.86 -26.77 -35.50
CA PHE A 46 -12.15 -27.69 -34.61
C PHE A 46 -11.71 -28.94 -35.41
N PRO A 47 -10.45 -29.02 -35.88
CA PRO A 47 -10.00 -30.10 -36.77
C PRO A 47 -10.15 -31.50 -36.18
N ASN A 48 -10.00 -31.60 -34.86
CA ASN A 48 -10.12 -32.82 -34.08
C ASN A 48 -11.59 -33.12 -33.68
N SER A 49 -12.55 -32.37 -34.21
CA SER A 49 -13.99 -32.51 -33.99
C SER A 49 -14.78 -32.12 -35.24
N ARG A 50 -14.49 -32.80 -36.36
CA ARG A 50 -15.03 -32.51 -37.69
C ARG A 50 -16.56 -32.41 -37.77
N ASN A 51 -17.28 -33.05 -36.85
CA ASN A 51 -18.74 -33.04 -36.80
C ASN A 51 -19.35 -31.67 -36.45
N LEU A 52 -18.57 -30.75 -35.87
CA LEU A 52 -19.07 -29.41 -35.50
C LEU A 52 -19.17 -28.45 -36.68
N GLY A 53 -18.42 -28.73 -37.76
CA GLY A 53 -18.26 -27.81 -38.88
C GLY A 53 -17.57 -26.49 -38.49
N PRO A 54 -17.43 -25.56 -39.46
CA PRO A 54 -17.02 -24.19 -39.17
C PRO A 54 -18.13 -23.43 -38.44
N LEU A 55 -17.75 -22.62 -37.45
CA LEU A 55 -18.63 -21.81 -36.62
C LEU A 55 -18.30 -20.33 -36.81
N PRO A 56 -19.31 -19.46 -37.02
CA PRO A 56 -19.14 -18.02 -36.93
C PRO A 56 -18.68 -17.60 -35.53
N ALA A 57 -17.85 -16.56 -35.46
CA ALA A 57 -17.42 -15.98 -34.20
C ALA A 57 -17.32 -14.45 -34.30
N THR A 58 -17.45 -13.79 -33.15
CA THR A 58 -17.24 -12.34 -33.02
C THR A 58 -16.09 -12.05 -32.08
N VAL A 59 -15.37 -10.95 -32.30
CA VAL A 59 -14.34 -10.48 -31.38
C VAL A 59 -15.00 -9.92 -30.13
N ALA A 60 -14.87 -10.62 -29.01
CA ALA A 60 -15.41 -10.21 -27.72
C ALA A 60 -14.46 -9.28 -26.96
N ALA A 61 -13.14 -9.47 -27.12
CA ALA A 61 -12.13 -8.61 -26.52
C ALA A 61 -10.82 -8.61 -27.33
N LEU A 62 -10.06 -7.52 -27.22
CA LEU A 62 -8.72 -7.36 -27.78
C LEU A 62 -7.76 -6.89 -26.67
N GLY A 63 -6.52 -7.35 -26.71
CA GLY A 63 -5.47 -7.01 -25.74
C GLY A 63 -4.81 -5.65 -25.93
N GLY A 64 -5.30 -4.80 -26.85
CA GLY A 64 -4.75 -3.46 -27.08
C GLY A 64 -3.61 -3.38 -28.10
N TRP A 65 -3.36 -4.44 -28.86
CA TRP A 65 -2.38 -4.47 -29.95
C TRP A 65 -2.63 -3.36 -31.00
N ALA A 66 -1.59 -2.58 -31.32
CA ALA A 66 -1.70 -1.38 -32.16
C ALA A 66 -1.37 -1.61 -33.66
N GLY A 67 -0.84 -2.78 -34.03
CA GLY A 67 -0.66 -3.15 -35.44
C GLY A 67 0.73 -3.64 -35.83
N ASP A 68 1.76 -3.36 -35.02
CA ASP A 68 3.14 -3.75 -35.29
C ASP A 68 3.54 -5.05 -34.58
N ALA A 69 4.48 -5.80 -35.19
CA ALA A 69 4.96 -7.08 -34.65
C ALA A 69 5.69 -6.97 -33.30
N ALA A 70 6.05 -5.74 -32.91
CA ALA A 70 6.70 -5.44 -31.64
C ALA A 70 5.77 -4.76 -30.63
N ASP A 71 4.49 -4.57 -30.98
CA ASP A 71 3.50 -4.00 -30.07
C ASP A 71 3.01 -5.05 -29.07
N PRO A 72 2.82 -4.67 -27.80
CA PRO A 72 2.28 -5.56 -26.78
C PRO A 72 0.81 -5.90 -27.03
N GLY A 73 0.30 -6.90 -26.33
CA GLY A 73 -1.14 -7.17 -26.26
C GLY A 73 -1.74 -7.84 -27.50
N ASP A 74 -0.94 -8.60 -28.26
CA ASP A 74 -1.38 -9.39 -29.44
C ASP A 74 -2.24 -10.61 -29.02
N LEU A 75 -3.37 -10.33 -28.40
CA LEU A 75 -4.34 -11.26 -27.86
C LEU A 75 -5.75 -10.85 -28.33
N ALA A 76 -6.53 -11.82 -28.79
CA ALA A 76 -7.95 -11.67 -29.07
C ALA A 76 -8.75 -12.79 -28.42
N VAL A 77 -9.92 -12.43 -27.91
CA VAL A 77 -10.93 -13.35 -27.41
C VAL A 77 -12.07 -13.38 -28.40
N LEU A 78 -12.34 -14.56 -28.95
CA LEU A 78 -13.47 -14.81 -29.84
C LEU A 78 -14.60 -15.44 -29.05
N GLU A 79 -15.82 -15.01 -29.36
CA GLU A 79 -17.05 -15.61 -28.87
C GLU A 79 -17.77 -16.32 -30.01
N LEU A 80 -18.00 -17.62 -29.83
CA LEU A 80 -18.71 -18.46 -30.80
C LEU A 80 -20.21 -18.15 -30.79
N ASP A 81 -20.85 -18.33 -31.94
CA ASP A 81 -22.30 -18.16 -32.09
C ASP A 81 -23.12 -19.12 -31.19
N ARG A 82 -22.54 -20.28 -30.84
CA ARG A 82 -23.15 -21.30 -29.96
C ARG A 82 -22.12 -22.02 -29.11
N ASP A 83 -22.59 -22.62 -28.02
CA ASP A 83 -21.78 -23.51 -27.18
C ASP A 83 -21.36 -24.76 -27.97
N VAL A 84 -20.10 -25.18 -27.78
CA VAL A 84 -19.57 -26.42 -28.34
C VAL A 84 -19.42 -27.49 -27.25
N PRO A 85 -19.78 -28.75 -27.53
CA PRO A 85 -19.67 -29.86 -26.57
C PRO A 85 -18.23 -30.41 -26.52
N LEU A 86 -17.25 -29.51 -26.37
CA LEU A 86 -15.83 -29.84 -26.26
C LEU A 86 -15.30 -29.44 -24.89
N GLU A 87 -14.48 -30.29 -24.31
CA GLU A 87 -13.74 -29.95 -23.09
C GLU A 87 -12.72 -28.84 -23.41
N PRO A 88 -12.79 -27.68 -22.72
CA PRO A 88 -11.83 -26.61 -22.93
C PRO A 88 -10.39 -26.99 -22.58
N ALA A 89 -9.45 -26.21 -23.09
CA ALA A 89 -8.04 -26.35 -22.77
C ALA A 89 -7.81 -26.18 -21.26
N ARG A 90 -6.94 -27.03 -20.71
CA ARG A 90 -6.43 -26.90 -19.34
C ARG A 90 -5.13 -26.14 -19.36
N PHE A 91 -4.85 -25.40 -18.30
CA PHE A 91 -3.65 -24.60 -18.20
C PHE A 91 -2.66 -25.20 -17.20
N ALA A 92 -1.38 -25.00 -17.48
CA ALA A 92 -0.31 -25.28 -16.55
C ALA A 92 -0.08 -24.03 -15.66
N PRO A 93 0.47 -24.20 -14.45
CA PRO A 93 0.87 -23.05 -13.65
C PRO A 93 1.94 -22.22 -14.39
N PRO A 94 1.98 -20.89 -14.18
CA PRO A 94 3.05 -20.05 -14.75
C PRO A 94 4.44 -20.59 -14.43
N GLY A 95 5.36 -20.52 -15.41
CA GLY A 95 6.73 -21.00 -15.26
C GLY A 95 6.91 -22.50 -15.49
N ALA A 96 5.83 -23.28 -15.64
CA ALA A 96 5.91 -24.71 -15.93
C ALA A 96 6.66 -25.03 -17.23
N GLU A 97 6.74 -24.09 -18.17
CA GLU A 97 7.54 -24.20 -19.40
C GLU A 97 9.05 -24.24 -19.15
N LEU A 98 9.51 -23.86 -17.95
CA LEU A 98 10.91 -23.91 -17.51
C LEU A 98 11.13 -24.93 -16.38
N ALA A 99 10.11 -25.68 -15.98
CA ALA A 99 10.18 -26.51 -14.79
C ALA A 99 11.03 -27.77 -15.01
N GLY A 100 12.11 -27.90 -14.24
CA GLY A 100 12.99 -29.07 -14.22
C GLY A 100 14.26 -28.90 -15.06
N GLU A 101 15.20 -29.82 -14.85
CA GLU A 101 16.44 -29.91 -15.63
C GLU A 101 16.57 -31.33 -16.23
N PRO A 102 16.50 -31.49 -17.56
CA PRO A 102 16.32 -30.45 -18.57
C PRO A 102 14.89 -29.87 -18.60
N ALA A 103 14.75 -28.66 -19.16
CA ALA A 103 13.46 -28.01 -19.38
C ALA A 103 12.53 -28.87 -20.27
N PRO A 104 11.21 -28.79 -20.08
CA PRO A 104 10.26 -29.63 -20.80
C PRO A 104 10.18 -29.28 -22.28
N THR A 105 9.99 -30.30 -23.13
CA THR A 105 9.61 -30.09 -24.53
C THR A 105 8.16 -29.62 -24.62
N LEU A 106 7.98 -28.54 -25.36
CA LEU A 106 6.69 -27.89 -25.63
C LEU A 106 6.19 -28.27 -27.02
N VAL A 107 4.88 -28.33 -27.19
CA VAL A 107 4.22 -28.66 -28.46
C VAL A 107 3.27 -27.54 -28.86
N ALA A 108 3.28 -27.16 -30.13
CA ALA A 108 2.29 -26.26 -30.73
C ALA A 108 1.63 -26.92 -31.94
N TYR A 109 0.33 -26.70 -32.13
CA TYR A 109 -0.44 -27.20 -33.27
C TYR A 109 -1.01 -26.02 -34.08
N GLY A 110 -0.53 -25.85 -35.31
CA GLY A 110 -0.89 -24.72 -36.18
C GLY A 110 -1.28 -25.14 -37.59
N PHE A 111 -1.69 -24.18 -38.42
CA PHE A 111 -2.26 -24.41 -39.76
C PHE A 111 -1.49 -23.66 -40.85
N PRO A 112 -0.22 -24.01 -41.11
CA PRO A 112 0.56 -23.36 -42.15
C PRO A 112 -0.02 -23.63 -43.55
N LYS A 113 0.28 -22.73 -44.49
CA LYS A 113 -0.19 -22.83 -45.87
C LYS A 113 0.13 -24.21 -46.47
N GLY A 114 -0.89 -24.89 -46.99
CA GLY A 114 -0.78 -26.23 -47.58
C GLY A 114 -1.07 -27.39 -46.63
N TYR A 115 -1.32 -27.10 -45.34
CA TYR A 115 -1.64 -28.09 -44.31
C TYR A 115 -2.92 -27.68 -43.56
N ASP A 116 -4.07 -27.84 -44.21
CA ASP A 116 -5.38 -27.48 -43.62
C ASP A 116 -5.76 -28.41 -42.45
N GLU A 117 -5.23 -29.63 -42.45
CA GLU A 117 -5.28 -30.58 -41.34
C GLU A 117 -4.37 -30.20 -40.16
N GLY A 118 -3.56 -29.15 -40.31
CA GLY A 118 -2.63 -28.65 -39.30
C GLY A 118 -1.35 -29.49 -39.13
N MET A 119 -0.39 -28.93 -38.41
CA MET A 119 0.92 -29.53 -38.17
C MET A 119 1.38 -29.28 -36.74
N LEU A 120 2.05 -30.27 -36.15
CA LEU A 120 2.68 -30.17 -34.83
C LEU A 120 4.12 -29.68 -34.96
N ALA A 121 4.55 -28.86 -34.02
CA ALA A 121 5.93 -28.41 -33.91
C ALA A 121 6.39 -28.44 -32.44
N GLN A 122 7.66 -28.79 -32.22
CA GLN A 122 8.24 -29.03 -30.89
C GLN A 122 9.34 -28.02 -30.56
N TYR A 123 9.29 -27.46 -29.35
CA TYR A 123 10.17 -26.37 -28.92
C TYR A 123 10.62 -26.53 -27.46
N HIS A 124 11.64 -25.76 -27.07
CA HIS A 124 11.99 -25.49 -25.69
C HIS A 124 11.86 -23.98 -25.43
N ALA A 125 11.42 -23.61 -24.23
CA ALA A 125 11.47 -22.21 -23.80
C ALA A 125 12.89 -21.84 -23.39
N VAL A 126 13.38 -20.69 -23.87
CA VAL A 126 14.69 -20.17 -23.47
C VAL A 126 14.59 -19.58 -22.05
N PRO A 127 15.41 -20.03 -21.08
CA PRO A 127 15.39 -19.48 -19.74
C PRO A 127 15.88 -18.02 -19.71
N GLY A 128 15.39 -17.24 -18.75
CA GLY A 128 15.76 -15.84 -18.54
C GLY A 128 14.60 -14.86 -18.69
N ALA A 129 14.93 -13.58 -18.82
CA ALA A 129 13.96 -12.49 -18.90
C ALA A 129 13.07 -12.60 -20.16
N LEU A 130 11.83 -12.13 -20.03
CA LEU A 130 10.94 -11.97 -21.19
C LEU A 130 11.48 -10.88 -22.12
N VAL A 131 11.38 -11.11 -23.42
CA VAL A 131 11.71 -10.12 -24.43
C VAL A 131 10.69 -8.98 -24.34
N ARG A 132 11.16 -7.77 -24.05
CA ARG A 132 10.33 -6.57 -23.80
C ARG A 132 9.25 -6.76 -22.72
N ASP A 133 9.52 -7.60 -21.73
CA ASP A 133 8.57 -7.98 -20.68
C ASP A 133 7.28 -8.68 -21.18
N GLU A 134 7.28 -9.15 -22.44
CA GLU A 134 6.07 -9.60 -23.12
C GLU A 134 6.20 -11.04 -23.63
N TRP A 135 7.29 -11.34 -24.34
CA TRP A 135 7.43 -12.62 -25.04
C TRP A 135 8.48 -13.54 -24.43
N ARG A 136 8.16 -14.83 -24.36
CA ARG A 136 9.16 -15.88 -24.13
C ARG A 136 9.68 -16.38 -25.47
N GLN A 137 11.00 -16.43 -25.61
CA GLN A 137 11.64 -17.03 -26.77
C GLN A 137 11.50 -18.55 -26.76
N LEU A 138 11.17 -19.11 -27.92
CA LEU A 138 11.09 -20.55 -28.18
C LEU A 138 12.17 -20.96 -29.17
N GLU A 139 12.84 -22.08 -28.90
CA GLU A 139 13.85 -22.67 -29.78
C GLU A 139 13.44 -24.07 -30.21
N ALA A 140 13.60 -24.40 -31.49
CA ALA A 140 13.19 -25.70 -32.03
C ALA A 140 13.89 -26.85 -31.28
N ALA A 141 13.13 -27.85 -30.84
CA ALA A 141 13.64 -28.95 -30.02
C ALA A 141 14.67 -29.81 -30.76
N THR A 142 14.62 -29.83 -32.10
CA THR A 142 15.59 -30.54 -32.93
C THR A 142 16.03 -29.67 -34.10
N ALA A 143 17.26 -29.88 -34.58
CA ALA A 143 17.80 -29.14 -35.72
C ALA A 143 17.04 -29.40 -37.05
N HIS A 144 16.24 -30.46 -37.11
CA HIS A 144 15.39 -30.84 -38.24
C HIS A 144 13.88 -30.62 -37.96
N GLY A 145 13.55 -29.98 -36.84
CA GLY A 145 12.16 -29.74 -36.44
C GLY A 145 11.47 -28.72 -37.33
N GLN A 146 10.15 -28.81 -37.42
CA GLN A 146 9.33 -27.83 -38.13
C GLN A 146 9.53 -26.43 -37.52
N ALA A 147 9.76 -25.43 -38.37
CA ALA A 147 9.80 -24.02 -37.98
C ALA A 147 8.39 -23.47 -37.74
N LEU A 148 8.23 -22.58 -36.76
CA LEU A 148 7.01 -21.79 -36.62
C LEU A 148 6.88 -20.92 -37.86
N ALA A 149 5.71 -20.98 -38.49
CA ALA A 149 5.41 -20.32 -39.75
C ALA A 149 4.06 -19.60 -39.65
N PRO A 150 3.74 -18.67 -40.57
CA PRO A 150 2.39 -18.14 -40.70
C PRO A 150 1.35 -19.27 -40.71
N GLY A 151 0.33 -19.16 -39.86
CA GLY A 151 -0.62 -20.25 -39.56
C GLY A 151 -0.49 -20.85 -38.15
N PHE A 152 0.67 -20.70 -37.49
CA PHE A 152 0.83 -21.04 -36.07
C PHE A 152 0.43 -19.91 -35.11
N SER A 153 0.30 -18.68 -35.59
CA SER A 153 -0.14 -17.55 -34.75
C SER A 153 -1.47 -17.87 -34.06
N GLY A 154 -1.49 -17.73 -32.74
CA GLY A 154 -2.63 -18.05 -31.88
C GLY A 154 -2.69 -19.51 -31.42
N ALA A 155 -1.76 -20.38 -31.84
CA ALA A 155 -1.70 -21.77 -31.37
C ALA A 155 -1.37 -21.82 -29.88
N ALA A 156 -2.06 -22.71 -29.15
CA ALA A 156 -1.64 -23.05 -27.80
C ALA A 156 -0.26 -23.69 -27.82
N VAL A 157 0.58 -23.29 -26.87
CA VAL A 157 1.85 -23.95 -26.54
C VAL A 157 1.59 -24.82 -25.32
N THR A 158 1.78 -26.14 -25.44
CA THR A 158 1.44 -27.10 -24.39
C THR A 158 2.64 -27.89 -23.88
N LEU A 159 2.55 -28.34 -22.63
CA LEU A 159 3.35 -29.46 -22.12
C LEU A 159 2.92 -30.78 -22.78
N ALA A 160 3.70 -31.85 -22.54
CA ALA A 160 3.41 -33.18 -23.04
C ALA A 160 2.05 -33.75 -22.54
N ASP A 161 1.56 -33.28 -21.39
CA ASP A 161 0.26 -33.65 -20.83
C ASP A 161 -0.91 -32.78 -21.34
N GLY A 162 -0.64 -31.91 -22.31
CA GLY A 162 -1.63 -31.06 -22.96
C GLY A 162 -2.07 -29.83 -22.20
N ARG A 163 -1.46 -29.53 -21.05
CA ARG A 163 -1.69 -28.26 -20.36
C ARG A 163 -1.00 -27.11 -21.08
N VAL A 164 -1.74 -26.03 -21.30
CA VAL A 164 -1.30 -24.81 -21.99
C VAL A 164 -0.40 -23.98 -21.07
N VAL A 165 0.78 -23.60 -21.57
CA VAL A 165 1.76 -22.69 -20.91
C VAL A 165 1.87 -21.33 -21.60
N GLY A 166 1.30 -21.19 -22.81
CA GLY A 166 1.29 -19.94 -23.54
C GLY A 166 0.60 -20.05 -24.89
N MET A 167 0.72 -19.00 -25.70
CA MET A 167 0.17 -18.91 -27.05
C MET A 167 1.24 -18.38 -28.01
N VAL A 168 1.41 -19.00 -29.16
CA VAL A 168 2.34 -18.52 -30.20
C VAL A 168 1.86 -17.15 -30.69
N SER A 169 2.70 -16.10 -30.60
CA SER A 169 2.34 -14.74 -31.03
C SER A 169 3.05 -14.34 -32.32
N THR A 170 4.38 -14.41 -32.37
CA THR A 170 5.14 -13.94 -33.53
C THR A 170 6.25 -14.90 -33.92
N VAL A 171 6.52 -14.94 -35.22
CA VAL A 171 7.71 -15.56 -35.80
C VAL A 171 8.67 -14.43 -36.16
N VAL A 172 9.83 -14.37 -35.51
CA VAL A 172 10.84 -13.36 -35.85
C VAL A 172 11.54 -13.81 -37.15
N GLY A 173 11.26 -13.14 -38.27
CA GLY A 173 12.07 -13.27 -39.50
C GLY A 173 13.44 -12.58 -39.33
N ALA A 174 14.52 -12.91 -40.02
CA ALA A 174 14.74 -13.79 -41.15
C ALA A 174 16.23 -14.20 -41.15
N ARG A 175 16.51 -15.51 -41.09
CA ARG A 175 17.66 -16.22 -41.69
C ARG A 175 17.79 -17.66 -41.17
N ASP A 176 17.17 -18.00 -40.03
CA ASP A 176 17.31 -19.36 -39.47
C ASP A 176 16.03 -20.09 -39.06
N GLY A 177 14.83 -19.46 -39.08
CA GLY A 177 13.53 -20.13 -38.88
C GLY A 177 13.33 -20.90 -37.57
N ARG A 178 14.32 -20.88 -36.68
CA ARG A 178 14.43 -21.77 -35.51
C ARG A 178 14.06 -21.10 -34.19
N VAL A 179 13.73 -19.81 -34.24
CA VAL A 179 13.39 -19.00 -33.07
C VAL A 179 11.98 -18.44 -33.25
N GLY A 180 11.12 -18.74 -32.28
CA GLY A 180 9.76 -18.20 -32.19
C GLY A 180 9.51 -17.45 -30.90
N ARG A 181 8.33 -16.87 -30.78
CA ARG A 181 7.88 -16.18 -29.56
C ARG A 181 6.51 -16.69 -29.14
N MET A 182 6.37 -16.95 -27.85
CA MET A 182 5.07 -17.14 -27.23
C MET A 182 4.75 -15.99 -26.27
N LEU A 183 3.47 -15.68 -26.15
CA LEU A 183 2.89 -14.98 -25.02
C LEU A 183 2.64 -16.02 -23.91
N PRO A 184 3.37 -15.96 -22.78
CA PRO A 184 3.09 -16.84 -21.65
C PRO A 184 1.69 -16.61 -21.08
N THR A 185 1.09 -17.63 -20.46
CA THR A 185 -0.26 -17.54 -19.88
C THR A 185 -0.40 -16.40 -18.86
N GLN A 186 0.63 -16.15 -18.06
CA GLN A 186 0.65 -15.03 -17.11
C GLN A 186 0.64 -13.66 -17.79
N VAL A 187 1.24 -13.54 -18.97
CA VAL A 187 1.21 -12.30 -19.77
C VAL A 187 -0.15 -12.14 -20.43
N MET A 188 -0.71 -13.22 -20.98
CA MET A 188 -2.07 -13.21 -21.54
C MET A 188 -3.12 -12.76 -20.51
N ALA A 189 -2.96 -13.17 -19.25
CA ALA A 189 -3.85 -12.75 -18.15
C ALA A 189 -3.78 -11.24 -17.84
N ARG A 190 -2.69 -10.55 -18.19
CA ARG A 190 -2.59 -9.07 -18.07
C ARG A 190 -3.57 -8.37 -19.03
N TYR A 191 -3.74 -8.94 -20.23
CA TYR A 191 -4.58 -8.38 -21.29
C TYR A 191 -6.03 -8.87 -21.24
N TRP A 192 -6.25 -10.07 -20.70
CA TRP A 192 -7.59 -10.60 -20.45
C TRP A 192 -7.68 -11.20 -19.05
N PRO A 193 -8.05 -10.40 -18.03
CA PRO A 193 -8.07 -10.83 -16.63
C PRO A 193 -8.94 -12.06 -16.34
N GLU A 194 -9.98 -12.31 -17.14
CA GLU A 194 -10.85 -13.48 -16.98
C GLU A 194 -10.10 -14.81 -17.22
N LEU A 195 -8.99 -14.78 -17.96
CA LEU A 195 -8.09 -15.93 -18.10
C LEU A 195 -7.53 -16.36 -16.75
N GLY A 196 -7.31 -15.40 -15.83
CA GLY A 196 -6.76 -15.68 -14.52
C GLY A 196 -7.58 -16.74 -13.77
N ALA A 197 -8.91 -16.71 -13.86
CA ALA A 197 -9.75 -17.71 -13.20
C ALA A 197 -9.53 -19.15 -13.72
N LEU A 198 -9.03 -19.31 -14.94
CA LEU A 198 -8.79 -20.61 -15.60
C LEU A 198 -7.40 -21.19 -15.33
N LEU A 199 -6.45 -20.33 -14.99
CA LEU A 199 -5.05 -20.69 -14.71
C LEU A 199 -4.86 -21.27 -13.29
N ALA A 200 -5.90 -21.24 -12.44
CA ALA A 200 -5.80 -21.53 -11.01
C ALA A 200 -5.40 -22.98 -10.73
N ALA A 201 -4.38 -23.17 -9.88
CA ALA A 201 -3.93 -24.49 -9.45
C ALA A 201 -5.04 -25.24 -8.67
N PRO A 202 -5.03 -26.59 -8.65
CA PRO A 202 -6.03 -27.40 -7.94
C PRO A 202 -6.18 -27.07 -6.44
N ASP A 203 -5.15 -26.47 -5.84
CA ASP A 203 -5.09 -26.12 -4.41
C ASP A 203 -5.58 -24.70 -4.11
N GLN A 204 -5.98 -23.93 -5.13
CA GLN A 204 -6.60 -22.61 -4.95
C GLN A 204 -8.13 -22.72 -4.90
N ASP A 205 -8.74 -22.04 -3.93
CA ASP A 205 -10.19 -21.97 -3.79
C ASP A 205 -10.81 -21.25 -5.00
N ARG A 206 -11.36 -22.02 -5.94
CA ARG A 206 -11.99 -21.52 -7.17
C ARG A 206 -13.20 -20.63 -6.92
N ASP A 207 -13.82 -20.71 -5.74
CA ASP A 207 -14.91 -19.82 -5.35
C ASP A 207 -14.35 -18.48 -4.87
N ALA A 208 -13.26 -18.49 -4.11
CA ALA A 208 -12.55 -17.28 -3.70
C ALA A 208 -12.00 -16.48 -4.89
N LEU A 209 -11.45 -17.15 -5.90
CA LEU A 209 -10.97 -16.50 -7.13
C LEU A 209 -12.09 -15.86 -7.96
N ARG A 210 -13.19 -16.59 -8.15
CA ARG A 210 -14.37 -16.05 -8.84
C ARG A 210 -14.94 -14.84 -8.12
N ARG A 211 -15.00 -14.89 -6.78
CA ARG A 211 -15.41 -13.77 -5.94
C ARG A 211 -14.46 -12.58 -6.11
N LEU A 212 -13.14 -12.80 -6.00
CA LEU A 212 -12.15 -11.74 -6.18
C LEU A 212 -12.30 -11.02 -7.52
N HIS A 213 -12.38 -11.75 -8.63
CA HIS A 213 -12.52 -11.13 -9.96
C HIS A 213 -13.87 -10.44 -10.15
N ALA A 214 -14.95 -10.94 -9.54
CA ALA A 214 -16.24 -10.26 -9.54
C ALA A 214 -16.17 -8.92 -8.79
N LEU A 215 -15.52 -8.89 -7.63
CA LEU A 215 -15.32 -7.68 -6.83
C LEU A 215 -14.43 -6.67 -7.53
N VAL A 216 -13.32 -7.09 -8.17
CA VAL A 216 -12.46 -6.20 -8.97
C VAL A 216 -13.24 -5.56 -10.11
N ARG A 217 -14.06 -6.32 -10.85
CA ARG A 217 -14.91 -5.75 -11.90
C ARG A 217 -15.93 -4.75 -11.36
N ARG A 218 -16.56 -5.07 -10.22
CA ARG A 218 -17.51 -4.18 -9.55
C ARG A 218 -16.82 -2.87 -9.12
N ALA A 219 -15.65 -2.96 -8.49
CA ALA A 219 -14.85 -1.80 -8.09
C ALA A 219 -14.46 -0.90 -9.26
N VAL A 220 -14.01 -1.48 -10.38
CA VAL A 220 -13.68 -0.70 -11.58
C VAL A 220 -14.93 -0.05 -12.18
N ALA A 221 -16.06 -0.76 -12.23
CA ALA A 221 -17.32 -0.23 -12.78
C ALA A 221 -17.93 0.88 -11.90
N GLU A 222 -17.81 0.76 -10.58
CA GLU A 222 -18.25 1.76 -9.61
C GLU A 222 -17.26 2.91 -9.43
N GLY A 223 -16.07 2.82 -10.03
CA GLY A 223 -15.01 3.83 -9.90
C GLY A 223 -14.49 3.94 -8.47
N LEU A 224 -14.41 2.82 -7.75
CA LEU A 224 -13.92 2.77 -6.37
C LEU A 224 -12.49 3.29 -6.32
N ASP A 225 -12.28 4.36 -5.55
CA ASP A 225 -10.95 4.91 -5.27
C ASP A 225 -10.26 4.05 -4.20
N CYS A 226 -9.41 3.11 -4.62
CA CYS A 226 -8.64 2.28 -3.71
C CYS A 226 -7.25 1.96 -4.26
N ASP A 227 -6.29 1.85 -3.35
CA ASP A 227 -4.88 1.62 -3.65
C ASP A 227 -4.60 0.11 -3.88
N PRO A 228 -4.22 -0.29 -5.12
CA PRO A 228 -3.89 -1.68 -5.44
C PRO A 228 -2.70 -2.25 -4.65
N ASP A 229 -1.70 -1.41 -4.33
CA ASP A 229 -0.52 -1.82 -3.56
C ASP A 229 -0.90 -2.17 -2.14
N ARG A 230 -1.79 -1.36 -1.56
CA ARG A 230 -2.31 -1.57 -0.22
C ARG A 230 -3.15 -2.84 -0.13
N LEU A 231 -4.01 -3.10 -1.11
CA LEU A 231 -4.79 -4.35 -1.16
C LEU A 231 -3.88 -5.57 -1.30
N PHE A 232 -2.79 -5.49 -2.07
CA PHE A 232 -1.78 -6.56 -2.13
C PHE A 232 -1.10 -6.78 -0.77
N LEU A 233 -0.61 -5.71 -0.13
CA LEU A 233 0.08 -5.81 1.16
C LEU A 233 -0.82 -6.38 2.27
N ASP A 234 -2.08 -5.95 2.31
CA ASP A 234 -3.09 -6.50 3.22
C ASP A 234 -3.33 -8.00 2.94
N ALA A 235 -3.35 -8.38 1.66
CA ALA A 235 -3.57 -9.74 1.23
C ALA A 235 -2.41 -10.69 1.55
N VAL A 236 -1.15 -10.25 1.47
CA VAL A 236 0.03 -11.10 1.77
C VAL A 236 0.42 -11.09 3.25
N GLY A 237 -0.02 -10.07 3.99
CA GLY A 237 0.24 -9.92 5.42
C GLY A 237 1.67 -9.46 5.76
N PRO A 238 1.97 -9.21 7.05
CA PRO A 238 3.20 -8.56 7.50
C PRO A 238 4.49 -9.38 7.29
N PHE A 239 4.37 -10.67 6.98
CA PHE A 239 5.49 -11.55 6.64
C PHE A 239 5.41 -12.05 5.19
N GLY A 240 4.53 -11.46 4.37
CA GLY A 240 4.40 -11.76 2.95
C GLY A 240 5.50 -11.12 2.10
N PRO A 241 5.57 -11.47 0.80
CA PRO A 241 6.49 -10.84 -0.14
C PRO A 241 6.29 -9.31 -0.20
N GLU A 242 7.40 -8.58 -0.39
CA GLU A 242 7.36 -7.14 -0.67
C GLU A 242 6.69 -6.86 -2.03
N LEU A 243 6.40 -5.58 -2.30
CA LEU A 243 5.91 -5.18 -3.61
C LEU A 243 6.90 -5.62 -4.72
N PRO A 244 6.41 -6.21 -5.82
CA PRO A 244 7.27 -6.71 -6.89
C PRO A 244 8.12 -5.65 -7.58
N THR A 245 7.64 -4.40 -7.56
CA THR A 245 8.34 -3.25 -8.16
C THR A 245 8.29 -2.07 -7.20
N ARG A 246 9.22 -1.12 -7.37
CA ARG A 246 9.27 0.12 -6.57
C ARG A 246 8.16 1.12 -6.93
N GLU A 247 7.59 0.97 -8.12
CA GLU A 247 6.50 1.81 -8.66
C GLU A 247 5.11 1.27 -8.31
N GLY A 248 5.02 0.05 -7.76
CA GLY A 248 3.75 -0.57 -7.40
C GLY A 248 3.00 -1.21 -8.56
N PHE A 249 1.73 -1.49 -8.36
CA PHE A 249 0.81 -2.05 -9.33
C PHE A 249 0.07 -0.95 -10.08
N ALA A 250 0.09 -1.02 -11.41
CA ALA A 250 -0.60 -0.06 -12.27
C ALA A 250 -2.15 -0.14 -12.20
N SER A 251 -2.72 -1.18 -11.57
CA SER A 251 -4.17 -1.34 -11.41
C SER A 251 -4.55 -2.38 -10.36
N LEU A 252 -5.81 -2.35 -9.89
CA LEU A 252 -6.39 -3.42 -9.06
C LEU A 252 -6.30 -4.79 -9.72
N GLY A 253 -6.50 -4.85 -11.04
CA GLY A 253 -6.39 -6.09 -11.80
C GLY A 253 -4.97 -6.66 -11.75
N ALA A 254 -3.95 -5.80 -11.83
CA ALA A 254 -2.56 -6.20 -11.73
C ALA A 254 -2.21 -6.73 -10.33
N ALA A 255 -2.66 -6.04 -9.27
CA ALA A 255 -2.45 -6.49 -7.89
C ALA A 255 -3.16 -7.83 -7.60
N ALA A 256 -4.43 -7.96 -7.98
CA ALA A 256 -5.20 -9.19 -7.82
C ALA A 256 -4.58 -10.36 -8.61
N GLY A 257 -4.10 -10.10 -9.83
CA GLY A 257 -3.36 -11.08 -10.63
C GLY A 257 -2.05 -11.50 -9.96
N TYR A 258 -1.31 -10.56 -9.38
CA TYR A 258 -0.07 -10.88 -8.70
C TYR A 258 -0.29 -11.70 -7.42
N VAL A 259 -1.29 -11.36 -6.60
CA VAL A 259 -1.69 -12.18 -5.45
C VAL A 259 -2.09 -13.59 -5.87
N GLN A 260 -2.74 -13.72 -7.03
CA GLN A 260 -3.15 -15.00 -7.55
C GLN A 260 -1.95 -15.87 -7.98
N TRP A 261 -0.95 -15.27 -8.65
CA TRP A 261 0.10 -16.04 -9.36
C TRP A 261 1.41 -16.17 -8.61
N GLU A 262 1.80 -15.12 -7.89
CA GLU A 262 3.17 -14.97 -7.39
C GLU A 262 3.24 -15.15 -5.86
N VAL A 263 2.09 -15.15 -5.18
CA VAL A 263 2.00 -15.33 -3.73
C VAL A 263 1.72 -16.80 -3.39
N ALA A 264 2.67 -17.43 -2.70
CA ALA A 264 2.56 -18.83 -2.28
C ALA A 264 1.48 -19.10 -1.20
N ASP A 265 1.03 -18.07 -0.49
CA ASP A 265 -0.04 -18.19 0.52
C ASP A 265 -1.41 -18.33 -0.16
N GLY A 266 -1.95 -19.55 -0.18
CA GLY A 266 -3.27 -19.84 -0.75
C GLY A 266 -4.45 -19.09 -0.12
N LYS A 267 -4.29 -18.46 1.06
CA LYS A 267 -5.31 -17.60 1.68
C LYS A 267 -5.22 -16.13 1.28
N ALA A 268 -4.16 -15.72 0.59
CA ALA A 268 -3.97 -14.33 0.19
C ALA A 268 -5.08 -13.83 -0.74
N VAL A 269 -5.54 -14.69 -1.66
CA VAL A 269 -6.69 -14.42 -2.55
C VAL A 269 -7.95 -14.10 -1.74
N THR A 270 -8.26 -14.91 -0.72
CA THR A 270 -9.43 -14.71 0.14
C THR A 270 -9.31 -13.40 0.91
N ARG A 271 -8.15 -13.10 1.50
CA ARG A 271 -7.92 -11.84 2.22
C ARG A 271 -8.06 -10.61 1.32
N PHE A 272 -7.55 -10.67 0.09
CA PHE A 272 -7.73 -9.60 -0.89
C PHE A 272 -9.22 -9.40 -1.19
N ALA A 273 -9.94 -10.49 -1.46
CA ALA A 273 -11.37 -10.44 -1.78
C ALA A 273 -12.19 -9.86 -0.62
N ASP A 274 -11.94 -10.31 0.61
CA ASP A 274 -12.60 -9.79 1.81
C ASP A 274 -12.39 -8.28 1.96
N ARG A 275 -11.15 -7.83 1.81
CA ARG A 275 -10.82 -6.40 1.95
C ARG A 275 -11.46 -5.54 0.87
N LEU A 276 -11.50 -6.04 -0.37
CA LEU A 276 -12.14 -5.32 -1.47
C LEU A 276 -13.67 -5.27 -1.32
N GLU A 277 -14.29 -6.33 -0.82
CA GLU A 277 -15.73 -6.37 -0.52
C GLU A 277 -16.10 -5.37 0.59
N GLU A 278 -15.31 -5.29 1.65
CA GLU A 278 -15.50 -4.30 2.72
C GLU A 278 -15.49 -2.85 2.18
N LEU A 279 -14.62 -2.55 1.22
CA LEU A 279 -14.54 -1.22 0.60
C LEU A 279 -15.75 -0.93 -0.30
N LEU A 280 -16.27 -1.95 -0.99
CA LEU A 280 -17.42 -1.84 -1.88
C LEU A 280 -18.76 -1.75 -1.15
N ASP A 281 -18.87 -2.42 0.00
CA ASP A 281 -20.10 -2.48 0.79
C ASP A 281 -20.13 -1.45 1.92
N ALA A 282 -19.04 -0.68 2.09
CA ALA A 282 -19.04 0.48 2.95
C ALA A 282 -20.15 1.45 2.50
N PRO A 283 -21.08 1.86 3.38
CA PRO A 283 -22.08 2.86 3.02
C PRO A 283 -21.37 4.12 2.53
N PRO A 284 -21.91 4.85 1.53
CA PRO A 284 -21.30 6.08 1.05
C PRO A 284 -21.20 7.03 2.25
N VAL A 285 -19.99 7.15 2.79
CA VAL A 285 -19.72 8.03 3.91
C VAL A 285 -19.81 9.44 3.34
N ARG A 286 -20.98 10.06 3.52
CA ARG A 286 -21.05 11.52 3.61
C ARG A 286 -20.02 11.91 4.66
N PRO A 287 -19.09 12.84 4.39
CA PRO A 287 -18.12 13.27 5.39
C PRO A 287 -18.89 14.02 6.47
N ALA A 288 -19.37 13.30 7.48
CA ALA A 288 -19.42 13.83 8.82
C ALA A 288 -17.96 14.00 9.22
N ALA A 289 -17.57 15.19 9.67
CA ALA A 289 -16.22 15.46 10.17
C ALA A 289 -15.90 14.50 11.32
N ALA A 290 -15.35 13.34 10.99
CA ALA A 290 -14.70 12.46 11.93
C ALA A 290 -13.36 13.09 12.28
N ALA A 291 -12.97 13.01 13.55
CA ALA A 291 -11.66 13.46 14.01
C ALA A 291 -10.54 12.94 13.10
N PRO A 292 -9.48 13.72 12.87
CA PRO A 292 -8.41 13.37 11.94
C PRO A 292 -7.71 12.09 12.41
N VAL A 293 -7.62 11.12 11.52
CA VAL A 293 -6.82 9.91 11.74
C VAL A 293 -5.38 10.27 11.38
N TRP A 294 -4.64 10.75 12.38
CA TRP A 294 -3.24 11.12 12.24
C TRP A 294 -2.36 9.93 11.77
N SER A 295 -1.41 10.22 10.89
CA SER A 295 -0.32 9.33 10.47
C SER A 295 1.01 9.83 11.05
N PRO A 296 1.36 9.42 12.29
CA PRO A 296 2.45 10.06 12.99
C PRO A 296 3.84 9.62 12.55
N ILE A 297 4.77 10.58 12.52
CA ILE A 297 6.21 10.34 12.54
C ILE A 297 6.66 10.48 13.99
N VAL A 298 7.08 9.38 14.60
CA VAL A 298 7.50 9.32 16.00
C VAL A 298 9.02 9.36 16.09
N VAL A 299 9.54 10.36 16.79
CA VAL A 299 10.94 10.52 17.16
C VAL A 299 11.09 10.18 18.64
N GLU A 300 11.56 8.97 18.94
CA GLU A 300 11.89 8.56 20.30
C GLU A 300 13.33 8.94 20.64
N MET A 301 13.51 9.71 21.72
CA MET A 301 14.83 10.07 22.23
C MET A 301 15.04 9.51 23.64
N ASP A 302 16.26 9.05 23.92
CA ASP A 302 16.62 8.56 25.25
C ASP A 302 18.09 8.81 25.57
N ARG A 303 18.41 8.82 26.88
CA ARG A 303 19.80 8.84 27.33
C ARG A 303 20.41 7.47 27.04
N SER A 304 21.54 7.42 26.34
CA SER A 304 22.10 6.14 25.88
C SER A 304 22.74 5.30 26.99
N GLY A 305 23.02 5.89 28.15
CA GLY A 305 23.78 5.27 29.23
C GLY A 305 25.28 5.11 28.98
N ALA A 306 25.77 5.35 27.75
CA ALA A 306 27.18 5.21 27.36
C ALA A 306 28.01 6.49 27.50
N GLY A 307 27.50 7.47 28.25
CA GLY A 307 28.08 8.79 28.45
C GLY A 307 27.00 9.84 28.72
N THR A 308 27.37 10.95 29.35
CA THR A 308 26.44 12.04 29.68
C THR A 308 25.95 12.83 28.46
N ASP A 309 26.69 12.77 27.35
CA ASP A 309 26.40 13.48 26.09
C ASP A 309 25.87 12.56 24.97
N GLN A 310 25.65 11.26 25.25
CA GLN A 310 25.18 10.31 24.26
C GLN A 310 23.66 10.13 24.33
N VAL A 311 23.02 10.29 23.17
CA VAL A 311 21.57 10.17 23.00
C VAL A 311 21.30 9.01 22.04
N THR A 312 20.34 8.16 22.38
CA THR A 312 19.74 7.20 21.44
C THR A 312 18.54 7.88 20.80
N VAL A 313 18.49 7.89 19.48
CA VAL A 313 17.38 8.43 18.68
C VAL A 313 16.85 7.32 17.79
N GLU A 314 15.53 7.13 17.80
CA GLU A 314 14.82 6.26 16.89
C GLU A 314 13.69 7.03 16.21
N VAL A 315 13.62 6.94 14.88
CA VAL A 315 12.57 7.58 14.07
C VAL A 315 11.75 6.49 13.41
N SER A 316 10.43 6.57 13.54
CA SER A 316 9.47 5.64 12.95
C SER A 316 8.31 6.39 12.31
N ALA A 317 7.84 5.92 11.16
CA ALA A 317 6.59 6.37 10.56
C ALA A 317 5.46 5.38 10.92
N TYR A 318 4.26 5.90 11.18
CA TYR A 318 3.07 5.10 11.41
C TYR A 318 2.08 5.29 10.28
N ARG A 319 1.58 4.15 9.78
CA ARG A 319 0.54 4.11 8.75
C ARG A 319 -0.47 3.04 9.15
N ASP A 320 -1.74 3.40 9.27
CA ASP A 320 -2.83 2.48 9.64
C ASP A 320 -2.57 1.67 10.92
N GLY A 321 -1.97 2.31 11.92
CA GLY A 321 -1.61 1.67 13.19
C GLY A 321 -0.39 0.74 13.14
N GLN A 322 0.27 0.61 11.98
CA GLN A 322 1.52 -0.13 11.83
C GLN A 322 2.72 0.81 11.94
N ARG A 323 3.74 0.39 12.71
CA ARG A 323 4.99 1.13 12.89
C ARG A 323 6.06 0.64 11.92
N ARG A 324 6.60 1.52 11.08
CA ARG A 324 7.81 1.28 10.29
C ARG A 324 8.98 2.06 10.85
N ARG A 325 10.04 1.38 11.27
CA ARG A 325 11.26 2.04 11.74
C ARG A 325 12.08 2.55 10.55
N VAL A 326 12.33 3.85 10.52
CA VAL A 326 13.10 4.54 9.48
C VAL A 326 14.59 4.53 9.85
N GLY A 327 14.90 4.84 11.11
CA GLY A 327 16.28 4.86 11.58
C GLY A 327 16.39 4.69 13.09
N SER A 328 17.51 4.14 13.54
CA SER A 328 17.87 4.08 14.96
C SER A 328 19.37 4.23 15.10
N ARG A 329 19.80 5.22 15.89
CA ARG A 329 21.22 5.54 16.06
C ARG A 329 21.51 6.05 17.46
N ARG A 330 22.74 5.81 17.92
CA ARG A 330 23.33 6.45 19.09
C ARG A 330 24.33 7.51 18.63
N LEU A 331 24.21 8.72 19.16
CA LEU A 331 24.96 9.88 18.70
C LEU A 331 25.17 10.92 19.82
N PRO A 332 26.24 11.75 19.73
CA PRO A 332 26.42 12.91 20.60
C PRO A 332 25.26 13.89 20.47
N ARG A 333 24.94 14.64 21.55
CA ARG A 333 23.80 15.57 21.56
C ARG A 333 23.88 16.63 20.46
N ALA A 334 25.08 17.12 20.13
CA ALA A 334 25.29 18.09 19.06
C ALA A 334 24.91 17.58 17.66
N ALA A 335 24.92 16.26 17.44
CA ALA A 335 24.58 15.66 16.15
C ALA A 335 23.11 15.24 16.03
N VAL A 336 22.33 15.31 17.14
CA VAL A 336 20.94 14.83 17.20
C VAL A 336 20.06 15.58 16.22
N ARG A 337 20.09 16.91 16.22
CA ARG A 337 19.21 17.74 15.38
C ARG A 337 19.35 17.39 13.90
N ALA A 338 20.58 17.40 13.37
CA ALA A 338 20.84 17.08 11.96
C ALA A 338 20.51 15.63 11.58
N TYR A 339 20.59 14.69 12.52
CA TYR A 339 20.12 13.32 12.29
C TYR A 339 18.60 13.25 12.24
N VAL A 340 17.90 13.88 13.20
CA VAL A 340 16.45 13.89 13.28
C VAL A 340 15.82 14.54 12.05
N GLN A 341 16.29 15.72 11.62
CA GLN A 341 15.76 16.44 10.44
C GLN A 341 15.77 15.54 9.19
N ARG A 342 16.94 15.00 8.84
CA ARG A 342 17.07 14.08 7.70
C ARG A 342 16.23 12.81 7.85
N SER A 343 16.11 12.25 9.06
CA SER A 343 15.29 11.06 9.28
C SER A 343 13.79 11.34 9.27
N ILE A 344 13.36 12.56 9.58
CA ILE A 344 11.98 13.02 9.41
C ILE A 344 11.68 13.12 7.90
N ASP A 345 12.56 13.75 7.11
CA ASP A 345 12.41 13.83 5.64
C ASP A 345 12.27 12.44 5.02
N GLU A 346 13.12 11.49 5.45
CA GLU A 346 13.02 10.09 5.01
C GLU A 346 11.71 9.43 5.48
N ALA A 347 11.23 9.76 6.68
CA ALA A 347 9.98 9.21 7.21
C ALA A 347 8.74 9.69 6.44
N PHE A 348 8.73 10.91 5.91
CA PHE A 348 7.65 11.39 5.04
C PHE A 348 7.48 10.52 3.79
N THR A 349 8.56 9.96 3.23
CA THR A 349 8.47 9.03 2.08
C THR A 349 7.75 7.72 2.40
N GLN A 350 7.48 7.45 3.69
CA GLN A 350 6.77 6.26 4.16
C GLN A 350 5.27 6.51 4.38
N LEU A 351 4.84 7.78 4.36
CA LEU A 351 3.44 8.16 4.52
C LEU A 351 2.71 8.13 3.17
N ALA A 352 1.38 8.03 3.20
CA ALA A 352 0.57 8.16 1.99
C ALA A 352 0.51 9.64 1.55
N PRO A 353 0.43 9.95 0.24
CA PRO A 353 0.44 11.34 -0.25
C PRO A 353 -0.68 12.26 0.27
N GLY A 354 -1.76 11.70 0.82
CA GLY A 354 -2.86 12.45 1.47
C GLY A 354 -3.02 12.12 2.96
N ALA A 355 -1.98 11.59 3.60
CA ALA A 355 -1.99 11.30 5.02
C ALA A 355 -2.00 12.60 5.83
N GLU A 356 -2.76 12.63 6.93
CA GLU A 356 -2.70 13.74 7.88
C GLU A 356 -1.47 13.55 8.78
N GLU A 357 -0.40 14.31 8.55
CA GLU A 357 0.88 14.07 9.21
C GLU A 357 0.96 14.68 10.61
N LEU A 358 1.60 13.96 11.54
CA LEU A 358 1.82 14.42 12.92
C LEU A 358 3.24 14.10 13.37
N ILE A 359 4.04 15.12 13.67
CA ILE A 359 5.38 14.90 14.23
C ILE A 359 5.28 14.76 15.75
N THR A 360 5.74 13.62 16.28
CA THR A 360 5.65 13.31 17.70
C THR A 360 7.02 13.05 18.30
N PHE A 361 7.44 13.89 19.23
CA PHE A 361 8.68 13.69 19.99
C PHE A 361 8.39 12.99 21.32
N VAL A 362 8.83 11.74 21.46
CA VAL A 362 8.76 11.00 22.73
C VAL A 362 10.06 11.24 23.50
N LEU A 363 9.97 12.06 24.55
CA LEU A 363 11.12 12.62 25.26
C LEU A 363 11.16 12.16 26.72
N PRO A 364 12.35 11.97 27.32
CA PRO A 364 12.49 11.84 28.77
C PRO A 364 12.00 13.13 29.45
N ARG A 365 11.45 13.03 30.67
CA ARG A 365 10.91 14.17 31.46
C ARG A 365 11.79 15.42 31.44
N GLY A 366 13.10 15.24 31.66
CA GLY A 366 14.06 16.37 31.70
C GLY A 366 14.30 17.07 30.36
N TRP A 367 13.76 16.55 29.26
CA TRP A 367 13.85 17.11 27.91
C TRP A 367 12.48 17.54 27.36
N LEU A 368 11.39 17.48 28.15
CA LEU A 368 10.07 17.91 27.68
C LEU A 368 10.04 19.38 27.23
N ASN A 369 10.91 20.23 27.80
CA ASN A 369 11.03 21.64 27.44
C ASN A 369 12.04 21.91 26.30
N GLU A 370 12.53 20.87 25.62
CA GLU A 370 13.48 21.02 24.52
C GLU A 370 12.83 21.77 23.34
N PRO A 371 13.53 22.71 22.68
CA PRO A 371 13.02 23.53 21.57
C PRO A 371 12.66 22.78 20.26
N VAL A 372 12.17 21.54 20.31
CA VAL A 372 11.99 20.68 19.12
C VAL A 372 11.09 21.32 18.05
N ALA A 373 10.10 22.12 18.44
CA ALA A 373 9.23 22.85 17.51
C ALA A 373 9.94 23.97 16.75
N SER A 374 11.04 24.50 17.29
CA SER A 374 11.85 25.56 16.69
C SER A 374 13.03 25.04 15.85
N TRP A 375 13.20 23.73 15.76
CA TRP A 375 14.20 23.16 14.85
C TRP A 375 13.72 23.37 13.42
N GLU A 376 14.62 23.77 12.53
CA GLU A 376 14.30 23.94 11.09
C GLU A 376 13.87 22.60 10.47
N CYS A 377 13.03 22.61 9.44
CA CYS A 377 12.64 21.42 8.69
C CYS A 377 13.87 20.72 8.09
N GLY A 378 14.77 21.48 7.46
CA GLY A 378 15.97 20.94 6.84
C GLY A 378 17.06 21.99 6.67
N ALA A 379 18.19 21.60 6.09
CA ALA A 379 19.28 22.54 5.80
C ALA A 379 18.91 23.58 4.73
N ASP A 380 18.01 23.20 3.82
CA ASP A 380 17.54 24.04 2.71
C ASP A 380 16.18 24.71 2.99
N ASP A 381 15.54 24.36 4.12
CA ASP A 381 14.25 24.93 4.56
C ASP A 381 14.36 25.41 6.02
N PRO A 382 14.53 26.72 6.25
CA PRO A 382 14.69 27.29 7.57
C PRO A 382 13.37 27.37 8.37
N THR A 383 12.25 26.93 7.79
CA THR A 383 10.94 26.96 8.48
C THR A 383 11.00 26.11 9.75
N PRO A 384 10.57 26.62 10.91
CA PRO A 384 10.49 25.80 12.12
C PRO A 384 9.52 24.62 11.94
N LEU A 385 9.92 23.42 12.39
CA LEU A 385 9.12 22.19 12.31
C LEU A 385 7.72 22.35 12.87
N GLY A 386 7.57 23.07 13.98
CA GLY A 386 6.27 23.29 14.62
C GLY A 386 5.41 24.35 13.95
N CYS A 387 5.94 25.09 12.98
CA CYS A 387 5.17 25.94 12.07
C CYS A 387 4.78 25.13 10.83
N ALA A 388 5.70 24.34 10.27
CA ALA A 388 5.42 23.57 9.04
C ALA A 388 4.50 22.36 9.26
N TYR A 389 4.49 21.77 10.45
CA TYR A 389 3.74 20.55 10.73
C TYR A 389 3.11 20.56 12.13
N PRO A 390 1.96 19.87 12.31
CA PRO A 390 1.43 19.57 13.64
C PRO A 390 2.49 18.81 14.44
N LEU A 391 2.92 19.39 15.56
CA LEU A 391 4.02 18.86 16.37
C LEU A 391 3.68 18.82 17.85
N VAL A 392 3.81 17.63 18.42
CA VAL A 392 3.53 17.33 19.84
C VAL A 392 4.72 16.66 20.52
N VAL A 393 4.79 16.80 21.84
CA VAL A 393 5.71 16.03 22.68
C VAL A 393 4.94 15.01 23.52
N VAL A 394 5.60 13.93 23.93
CA VAL A 394 5.05 12.94 24.86
C VAL A 394 6.13 12.57 25.88
N ASP A 395 5.74 12.44 27.16
CA ASP A 395 6.65 11.91 28.17
C ASP A 395 6.88 10.41 27.94
N ARG A 396 8.14 10.02 27.77
CA ARG A 396 8.54 8.63 27.55
C ARG A 396 8.07 7.68 28.65
N SER A 397 8.06 8.12 29.92
CA SER A 397 7.56 7.28 31.01
C SER A 397 6.05 7.03 30.91
N ARG A 398 5.28 8.04 30.48
CA ARG A 398 3.85 7.88 30.15
C ARG A 398 3.65 6.97 28.93
N HIS A 399 4.40 7.22 27.87
CA HIS A 399 4.32 6.51 26.60
C HIS A 399 4.55 4.99 26.73
N ARG A 400 5.32 4.56 27.74
CA ARG A 400 5.62 3.15 28.06
C ARG A 400 4.81 2.57 29.22
N SER A 401 3.94 3.37 29.84
CA SER A 401 3.16 2.92 30.99
C SER A 401 1.84 2.30 30.54
N GLY A 402 1.78 0.97 30.44
CA GLY A 402 0.55 0.27 30.06
C GLY A 402 -0.68 0.65 30.91
N ARG A 403 -0.49 0.88 32.22
CA ARG A 403 -1.57 1.35 33.12
C ARG A 403 -2.09 2.73 32.71
N LEU A 404 -1.19 3.68 32.46
CA LEU A 404 -1.58 5.05 32.13
C LEU A 404 -2.16 5.12 30.72
N ARG A 405 -1.57 4.41 29.75
CA ARG A 405 -2.11 4.28 28.39
C ARG A 405 -3.54 3.73 28.38
N HIS A 406 -3.84 2.70 29.18
CA HIS A 406 -5.21 2.19 29.31
C HIS A 406 -6.18 3.24 29.85
N GLN A 407 -5.74 4.03 30.84
CA GLN A 407 -6.56 5.12 31.40
C GLN A 407 -6.77 6.24 30.38
N LEU A 408 -5.73 6.59 29.61
CA LEU A 408 -5.79 7.59 28.56
C LEU A 408 -6.68 7.15 27.39
N ALA A 409 -6.60 5.89 26.96
CA ALA A 409 -7.47 5.37 25.91
C ALA A 409 -8.96 5.48 26.28
N LYS A 410 -9.31 5.15 27.53
CA LYS A 410 -10.67 5.37 28.05
C LYS A 410 -11.08 6.84 28.10
N ARG A 411 -10.12 7.73 28.36
CA ARG A 411 -10.38 9.16 28.42
C ARG A 411 -10.60 9.75 27.04
N TRP A 412 -9.79 9.37 26.07
CA TRP A 412 -9.96 9.75 24.66
C TRP A 412 -11.31 9.31 24.08
N GLN A 413 -11.81 8.12 24.44
CA GLN A 413 -13.17 7.70 24.08
C GLN A 413 -14.27 8.64 24.61
N LYS A 414 -14.07 9.27 25.77
CA LYS A 414 -14.99 10.28 26.30
C LYS A 414 -14.83 11.61 25.58
N LEU A 415 -13.59 12.01 25.28
CA LEU A 415 -13.28 13.26 24.61
C LEU A 415 -13.86 13.34 23.20
N ASP A 416 -13.88 12.23 22.46
CA ASP A 416 -14.51 12.19 21.13
C ASP A 416 -16.02 12.50 21.16
N ALA A 417 -16.68 12.25 22.29
CA ALA A 417 -18.11 12.50 22.48
C ALA A 417 -18.42 13.93 22.96
N CYS A 418 -17.39 14.72 23.29
CA CYS A 418 -17.52 16.06 23.85
C CYS A 418 -17.02 17.12 22.85
N PRO A 419 -17.83 18.15 22.50
CA PRO A 419 -17.46 19.14 21.49
C PRO A 419 -16.38 20.15 21.92
N GLY A 420 -15.80 20.03 23.12
CA GLY A 420 -14.68 20.86 23.57
C GLY A 420 -14.18 20.45 24.95
N ALA A 421 -12.86 20.42 25.15
CA ALA A 421 -12.26 20.17 26.46
C ALA A 421 -12.12 21.47 27.27
N ARG A 422 -12.46 21.41 28.56
CA ARG A 422 -12.25 22.53 29.48
C ARG A 422 -10.77 22.61 29.88
N LEU A 423 -10.14 23.77 29.71
CA LEU A 423 -8.79 24.02 30.16
C LEU A 423 -8.73 24.15 31.69
N HIS A 424 -8.05 23.22 32.36
CA HIS A 424 -7.72 23.34 33.78
C HIS A 424 -6.45 24.17 33.96
N ARG A 425 -6.56 25.29 34.66
CA ARG A 425 -5.47 26.25 34.84
C ARG A 425 -4.63 25.94 36.09
N VAL A 426 -3.30 26.04 35.92
CA VAL A 426 -2.30 25.97 36.99
C VAL A 426 -1.43 27.21 36.91
N ASP A 427 -1.79 28.21 37.73
CA ASP A 427 -1.13 29.51 37.76
C ASP A 427 0.23 29.47 38.46
N CYS A 428 1.05 30.52 38.27
CA CYS A 428 2.38 30.64 38.88
C CYS A 428 2.34 30.71 40.41
N ASP A 429 1.28 31.29 40.98
CA ASP A 429 1.10 31.49 42.43
C ASP A 429 -0.16 30.78 42.92
N THR A 430 -0.16 29.45 42.89
CA THR A 430 -1.37 28.71 43.31
C THR A 430 -1.51 28.62 44.83
N GLY A 431 -0.44 28.79 45.61
CA GLY A 431 -0.37 28.40 47.04
C GLY A 431 -0.77 26.92 47.30
N GLU A 432 -1.09 26.18 46.24
CA GLU A 432 -1.73 24.88 46.24
C GLU A 432 -0.64 23.83 46.37
N ARG A 433 -0.82 22.89 47.30
CA ARG A 433 0.12 21.78 47.43
C ARG A 433 -0.07 20.80 46.27
N PRO A 434 0.99 20.14 45.76
CA PRO A 434 0.86 19.16 44.67
C PRO A 434 -0.19 18.06 44.90
N GLN A 435 -0.40 17.65 46.16
CA GLN A 435 -1.43 16.67 46.51
C GLN A 435 -2.86 17.23 46.32
N SER A 436 -3.07 18.52 46.60
CA SER A 436 -4.33 19.21 46.37
C SER A 436 -4.62 19.33 44.87
N LEU A 437 -3.61 19.73 44.08
CA LEU A 437 -3.72 19.77 42.62
C LEU A 437 -4.09 18.40 42.05
N ARG A 438 -3.44 17.32 42.52
CA ARG A 438 -3.74 15.95 42.09
C ARG A 438 -5.18 15.56 42.38
N LYS A 439 -5.70 15.95 43.54
CA LYS A 439 -7.08 15.70 43.92
C LYS A 439 -8.02 16.48 42.99
N ARG A 440 -7.78 17.78 42.81
CA ARG A 440 -8.57 18.66 41.93
C ARG A 440 -8.66 18.13 40.49
N LEU A 441 -7.54 17.77 39.87
CA LEU A 441 -7.53 17.20 38.51
C LEU A 441 -8.28 15.86 38.39
N ARG A 442 -8.39 15.09 39.49
CA ARG A 442 -9.14 13.84 39.51
C ARG A 442 -10.63 14.07 39.71
N ASP A 443 -10.98 14.91 40.68
CA ASP A 443 -12.37 15.23 41.01
C ASP A 443 -13.07 15.92 39.84
N ASP A 444 -12.34 16.77 39.11
CA ASP A 444 -12.86 17.47 37.94
C ASP A 444 -12.79 16.65 36.63
N ASP A 445 -12.33 15.39 36.68
CA ASP A 445 -12.07 14.52 35.50
C ASP A 445 -11.23 15.23 34.40
N ALA A 446 -10.23 16.03 34.80
CA ALA A 446 -9.52 16.95 33.90
C ALA A 446 -8.89 16.25 32.68
N ASP A 447 -9.26 16.72 31.48
CA ASP A 447 -8.75 16.21 30.20
C ASP A 447 -7.58 17.04 29.64
N LEU A 448 -7.66 18.35 29.86
CA LEU A 448 -6.75 19.38 29.35
C LEU A 448 -6.23 20.23 30.51
N THR A 449 -4.93 20.48 30.59
CA THR A 449 -4.34 21.31 31.66
C THR A 449 -3.30 22.28 31.10
N GLY A 450 -3.44 23.56 31.42
CA GLY A 450 -2.49 24.62 31.08
C GLY A 450 -1.68 25.03 32.29
N TYR A 451 -0.36 25.10 32.14
CA TYR A 451 0.57 25.63 33.14
C TYR A 451 1.06 27.00 32.72
N ALA A 452 1.05 27.95 33.66
CA ALA A 452 1.60 29.29 33.46
C ALA A 452 3.15 29.32 33.48
N PHE A 453 3.80 28.16 33.61
CA PHE A 453 5.25 28.03 33.82
C PHE A 453 5.80 26.78 33.11
N PRO A 454 7.09 26.78 32.74
CA PRO A 454 7.74 25.60 32.18
C PRO A 454 7.94 24.50 33.23
N PRO A 455 8.21 23.24 32.82
CA PRO A 455 8.40 22.10 33.72
C PRO A 455 9.43 22.34 34.85
N THR A 456 10.42 23.20 34.61
CA THR A 456 11.47 23.55 35.58
C THR A 456 11.05 24.63 36.59
N GLY A 457 10.00 25.40 36.31
CA GLY A 457 9.52 26.50 37.17
C GLY A 457 8.87 26.00 38.47
N ALA A 458 8.05 24.95 38.38
CA ALA A 458 7.52 24.24 39.53
C ALA A 458 7.42 22.72 39.25
N PRO A 459 8.56 21.99 39.29
CA PRO A 459 8.59 20.58 38.93
C PRO A 459 7.58 19.69 39.68
N PRO A 460 7.39 19.83 41.01
CA PRO A 460 6.42 19.00 41.73
C PRO A 460 4.98 19.17 41.24
N HIS A 461 4.59 20.36 40.79
CA HIS A 461 3.26 20.66 40.26
C HIS A 461 3.11 20.12 38.84
N PHE A 462 4.12 20.33 37.98
CA PHE A 462 4.08 19.81 36.61
C PHE A 462 4.03 18.27 36.57
N GLU A 463 4.77 17.60 37.47
CA GLU A 463 4.73 16.15 37.62
C GLU A 463 3.35 15.61 38.02
N VAL A 464 2.49 16.41 38.64
CA VAL A 464 1.11 15.98 38.94
C VAL A 464 0.34 15.75 37.65
N GLY A 465 0.47 16.63 36.65
CA GLY A 465 -0.11 16.43 35.32
C GLY A 465 0.43 15.18 34.64
N LEU A 466 1.75 14.98 34.67
CA LEU A 466 2.39 13.82 34.06
C LEU A 466 2.00 12.47 34.70
N ASN A 467 1.68 12.45 35.99
CA ASN A 467 1.34 11.21 36.72
C ASN A 467 -0.18 10.99 36.86
N THR A 468 -0.99 11.93 36.39
CA THR A 468 -2.46 11.84 36.33
C THR A 468 -2.86 11.57 34.87
N PRO A 469 -3.95 10.84 34.60
CA PRO A 469 -4.37 10.53 33.22
C PRO A 469 -4.90 11.73 32.43
N VAL A 470 -4.41 12.96 32.66
CA VAL A 470 -4.73 14.14 31.84
C VAL A 470 -4.16 13.91 30.44
N ALA A 471 -4.98 14.02 29.40
CA ALA A 471 -4.59 13.65 28.04
C ALA A 471 -3.69 14.70 27.39
N ILE A 472 -3.91 15.98 27.72
CA ILE A 472 -3.24 17.11 27.07
C ILE A 472 -2.69 18.07 28.12
N LEU A 473 -1.42 18.44 27.99
CA LEU A 473 -0.78 19.47 28.81
C LEU A 473 -0.20 20.57 27.90
N LEU A 474 -0.40 21.83 28.26
CA LEU A 474 0.17 22.98 27.56
C LEU A 474 0.96 23.85 28.53
N TRP A 475 2.08 24.41 28.08
CA TRP A 475 2.89 25.35 28.85
C TRP A 475 3.73 26.24 27.94
N PRO A 476 4.16 27.43 28.40
CA PRO A 476 5.18 28.22 27.72
C PRO A 476 6.57 27.70 28.09
N ARG A 477 7.52 27.64 27.15
CA ARG A 477 8.90 27.21 27.47
C ARG A 477 9.65 28.18 28.38
N THR A 478 9.25 29.45 28.34
CA THR A 478 9.74 30.51 29.21
C THR A 478 8.69 30.82 30.28
N GLY A 479 9.13 31.00 31.52
CA GLY A 479 8.25 31.37 32.64
C GLY A 479 8.57 32.75 33.20
N CYS A 480 7.83 33.13 34.24
CA CYS A 480 8.14 34.31 35.02
C CYS A 480 9.54 34.19 35.66
N ALA A 481 10.30 35.28 35.62
CA ALA A 481 11.67 35.31 36.16
C ALA A 481 11.73 35.29 37.70
N GLU A 482 10.63 35.64 38.38
CA GLU A 482 10.59 35.78 39.84
C GLU A 482 9.51 34.88 40.48
N PRO A 483 9.83 34.14 41.57
CA PRO A 483 8.83 33.43 42.36
C PRO A 483 7.98 34.41 43.18
N GLY A 484 6.65 34.36 43.02
CA GLY A 484 5.70 35.13 43.82
C GLY A 484 5.70 36.62 43.47
N HIS A 485 5.06 36.97 42.35
CA HIS A 485 4.83 38.35 41.95
C HIS A 485 3.34 38.71 42.10
N ASP A 486 3.04 39.91 42.60
CA ASP A 486 1.69 40.48 42.56
C ASP A 486 1.52 41.25 41.25
N GLY A 487 0.71 40.73 40.30
CA GLY A 487 0.37 41.44 39.07
C GLY A 487 0.29 40.56 37.81
N PRO A 488 -0.07 41.17 36.66
CA PRO A 488 -0.16 40.47 35.37
C PRO A 488 1.23 39.95 34.98
N CYS A 489 1.31 38.65 34.73
CA CYS A 489 2.55 37.98 34.38
C CYS A 489 2.43 37.27 33.04
N PRO A 490 3.55 37.03 32.35
CA PRO A 490 3.54 36.35 31.05
C PRO A 490 2.82 35.00 31.10
N GLY A 491 2.92 34.27 32.22
CA GLY A 491 2.23 33.01 32.43
C GLY A 491 0.71 33.15 32.55
N ALA A 492 0.21 34.19 33.22
CA ALA A 492 -1.22 34.47 33.32
C ALA A 492 -1.79 34.90 31.97
N THR A 493 -1.10 35.82 31.26
CA THR A 493 -1.46 36.21 29.88
C THR A 493 -1.49 35.00 28.95
N PHE A 494 -0.48 34.12 29.02
CA PHE A 494 -0.46 32.88 28.27
C PHE A 494 -1.71 32.03 28.51
N LEU A 495 -2.12 31.84 29.77
CA LEU A 495 -3.29 31.03 30.09
C LEU A 495 -4.60 31.71 29.66
N ASP A 496 -4.69 33.04 29.73
CA ASP A 496 -5.87 33.81 29.28
C ASP A 496 -6.08 33.64 27.78
N GLU A 497 -5.06 33.96 26.98
CA GLU A 497 -5.09 33.80 25.52
C GLU A 497 -5.34 32.34 25.10
N LEU A 498 -4.74 31.37 25.81
CA LEU A 498 -4.96 29.94 25.55
C LEU A 498 -6.40 29.52 25.87
N THR A 499 -7.01 30.07 26.92
CA THR A 499 -8.40 29.76 27.28
C THR A 499 -9.35 30.21 26.17
N ASP A 500 -9.15 31.44 25.70
CA ASP A 500 -9.98 32.03 24.65
C ASP A 500 -9.81 31.29 23.33
N ARG A 501 -8.56 30.98 22.93
CA ARG A 501 -8.29 30.29 21.67
C ARG A 501 -8.81 28.85 21.64
N LEU A 502 -8.71 28.11 22.74
CA LEU A 502 -9.10 26.70 22.76
C LEU A 502 -10.58 26.45 23.04
N THR A 503 -11.36 27.51 23.28
CA THR A 503 -12.79 27.38 23.55
C THR A 503 -13.52 26.82 22.32
N GLY A 504 -14.15 25.65 22.48
CA GLY A 504 -14.90 24.97 21.41
C GLY A 504 -14.02 24.20 20.42
N VAL A 505 -12.71 24.11 20.65
CA VAL A 505 -11.80 23.31 19.83
C VAL A 505 -11.89 21.84 20.25
N PRO A 506 -12.12 20.90 19.31
CA PRO A 506 -12.04 19.47 19.58
C PRO A 506 -10.63 19.07 20.04
N PRO A 507 -10.48 18.27 21.11
CA PRO A 507 -9.15 17.87 21.62
C PRO A 507 -8.24 17.17 20.60
N ALA A 508 -8.82 16.50 19.61
CA ALA A 508 -8.10 15.84 18.53
C ALA A 508 -7.49 16.81 17.50
N GLU A 509 -8.01 18.04 17.43
CA GLU A 509 -7.56 19.10 16.51
C GLU A 509 -6.49 20.02 17.12
N LEU A 510 -6.23 19.90 18.42
CA LEU A 510 -5.24 20.73 19.12
C LEU A 510 -3.84 20.72 18.50
N PRO A 511 -3.32 19.61 17.93
CA PRO A 511 -2.05 19.66 17.21
C PRO A 511 -2.04 20.66 16.04
N ARG A 512 -3.14 20.79 15.29
CA ARG A 512 -3.28 21.80 14.21
C ARG A 512 -3.43 23.20 14.77
N GLU A 513 -4.31 23.38 15.74
CA GLU A 513 -4.51 24.71 16.35
C GLU A 513 -3.21 25.27 16.97
N VAL A 514 -2.38 24.41 17.56
CA VAL A 514 -1.08 24.84 18.09
C VAL A 514 -0.06 25.11 16.98
N MET A 515 -0.14 24.43 15.83
CA MET A 515 0.65 24.77 14.64
C MET A 515 0.26 26.15 14.12
N ASP A 516 -1.03 26.41 13.90
CA ASP A 516 -1.56 27.71 13.45
C ASP A 516 -1.16 28.85 14.40
N LEU A 517 -1.17 28.59 15.72
CA LEU A 517 -0.70 29.54 16.72
C LEU A 517 0.80 29.86 16.59
N ARG A 518 1.63 28.86 16.28
CA ARG A 518 3.07 29.05 16.07
C ARG A 518 3.35 29.79 14.77
N GLU A 519 2.63 29.48 13.70
CA GLU A 519 2.70 30.22 12.44
C GLU A 519 2.30 31.68 12.62
N THR A 520 1.20 31.93 13.32
CA THR A 520 0.75 33.30 13.65
C THR A 520 1.79 34.05 14.47
N ALA A 521 2.40 33.38 15.45
CA ALA A 521 3.47 33.97 16.27
C ALA A 521 4.73 34.29 15.46
N GLU A 522 5.11 33.42 14.51
CA GLU A 522 6.25 33.63 13.62
C GLU A 522 6.01 34.79 12.65
N ALA A 523 4.75 34.99 12.22
CA ALA A 523 4.36 36.06 11.30
C ALA A 523 4.07 37.42 11.98
N ASP A 524 4.10 37.48 13.32
CA ASP A 524 3.86 38.72 14.08
C ASP A 524 4.94 39.79 13.81
N GLU A 525 4.63 41.06 14.03
CA GLU A 525 5.61 42.15 13.89
C GLU A 525 6.78 42.00 14.89
N HIS A 526 6.54 41.35 16.03
CA HIS A 526 7.50 41.11 17.09
C HIS A 526 7.44 39.63 17.55
N PRO A 527 7.92 38.67 16.73
CA PRO A 527 7.77 37.24 17.01
C PRO A 527 8.34 36.81 18.38
N ASP A 528 9.45 37.44 18.81
CA ASP A 528 10.11 37.17 20.09
C ASP A 528 9.28 37.58 21.32
N ARG A 529 8.22 38.39 21.13
CA ARG A 529 7.34 38.87 22.19
C ARG A 529 5.95 38.24 22.14
N HIS A 530 5.65 37.47 21.10
CA HIS A 530 4.34 36.86 20.94
C HIS A 530 4.13 35.75 21.99
N TRP A 531 3.00 35.76 22.68
CA TRP A 531 2.72 34.87 23.81
C TRP A 531 2.76 33.37 23.43
N ALA A 532 2.39 33.05 22.18
CA ALA A 532 2.37 31.68 21.66
C ALA A 532 3.71 31.21 21.07
N ARG A 533 4.73 32.09 20.98
CA ARG A 533 6.01 31.78 20.30
C ARG A 533 6.64 30.48 20.79
N ASP A 534 6.62 30.30 22.10
CA ASP A 534 7.23 29.18 22.81
C ASP A 534 6.18 28.24 23.43
N VAL A 535 4.99 28.12 22.81
CA VAL A 535 3.97 27.17 23.29
C VAL A 535 4.42 25.73 23.04
N GLN A 536 4.38 24.92 24.10
CA GLN A 536 4.64 23.49 24.02
C GLN A 536 3.38 22.70 24.35
N LEU A 537 3.14 21.66 23.54
CA LEU A 537 1.95 20.82 23.60
C LEU A 537 2.40 19.38 23.87
N LEU A 538 2.05 18.86 25.04
CA LEU A 538 2.03 17.43 25.28
C LEU A 538 0.65 16.90 24.92
N TRP A 539 0.60 15.97 23.98
CA TRP A 539 -0.64 15.37 23.49
C TRP A 539 -0.45 13.85 23.44
N ASP A 540 -1.17 13.14 24.31
CA ASP A 540 -0.92 11.73 24.59
C ASP A 540 -2.17 10.91 24.27
N ASP A 541 -2.38 10.60 22.98
CA ASP A 541 -3.41 9.67 22.49
C ASP A 541 -2.83 8.30 22.16
N PRO A 542 -3.03 7.27 23.03
CA PRO A 542 -2.54 5.92 22.79
C PRO A 542 -3.04 5.27 21.50
N ARG A 543 -4.14 5.78 20.90
CA ARG A 543 -4.72 5.27 19.65
C ARG A 543 -3.88 5.64 18.42
N CYS A 544 -3.24 6.81 18.45
CA CYS A 544 -2.31 7.24 17.40
C CYS A 544 -0.95 6.54 17.51
N PHE A 545 -0.62 6.00 18.69
CA PHE A 545 0.69 5.41 18.97
C PHE A 545 0.59 4.01 19.57
N PRO A 546 0.01 3.00 18.88
CA PRO A 546 -0.11 1.65 19.42
C PRO A 546 1.27 1.06 19.75
N GLU A 547 1.37 0.34 20.88
CA GLU A 547 2.61 -0.38 21.20
C GLU A 547 2.85 -1.45 20.13
N PRO A 548 4.07 -1.57 19.59
CA PRO A 548 4.40 -2.71 18.75
C PRO A 548 4.16 -3.99 19.56
N ALA A 549 3.57 -5.01 18.93
CA ALA A 549 3.46 -6.32 19.53
C ALA A 549 4.84 -6.73 20.04
N ALA A 550 4.93 -7.12 21.32
CA ALA A 550 6.18 -7.58 21.90
C ALA A 550 6.77 -8.64 20.97
N LEU A 551 7.97 -8.38 20.47
CA LEU A 551 8.76 -9.37 19.73
C LEU A 551 8.86 -10.60 20.63
N LEU A 552 8.15 -11.67 20.27
CA LEU A 552 8.23 -12.97 20.97
C LEU A 552 9.62 -13.63 20.80
N HIS A 553 10.55 -12.98 20.11
CA HIS A 553 11.92 -13.43 19.96
C HIS A 553 12.90 -12.27 20.18
N SER A 554 13.38 -12.13 21.41
CA SER A 554 14.67 -11.51 21.67
C SER A 554 15.74 -12.56 21.34
N PRO A 555 16.65 -12.33 20.37
CA PRO A 555 17.82 -13.18 20.22
C PRO A 555 18.79 -12.80 21.35
N VAL A 556 18.72 -13.53 22.45
CA VAL A 556 19.85 -13.65 23.36
C VAL A 556 20.52 -14.98 23.04
N ALA A 557 21.62 -14.89 22.32
CA ALA A 557 22.75 -15.82 22.41
C ALA A 557 24.01 -14.96 22.47
#